data_AF-A0A7D9DBB3-F1
#
_entry.id   AF-A0A7D9DBB3-F1
#
_cell.length_a   1.000
_cell.length_b   1.000
_cell.length_c   1.000
_cell.angle_alpha   90.00
_cell.angle_beta   90.00
_cell.angle_gamma   90.00
#
_symmetry.space_group_name_H-M   'P 1'
#
loop_
_entity.id
_entity.type
_entity.pdbx_description
1 polymer ?
#
loop_
_entity_poly.entity_id
_entity_poly.type
_entity_poly.pdbx_seq_one_letter_code
_entity_poly.pdbx_strand_id
1 'polypeptide(L)'
;MSAHRAEDNQVIYPVVVIKVDGIKTQALLDTGSGSCYASAKLIDALNKKPKEIQTKRIEMILGSTTTRVEIYPATIKGADGQFTMEVELSKVHKPATSDGNTSERHI
;
A
#
# COMPACT_ATOMS: atom_id res chain seq x y z
N MET A 1 11.93 7.80 32.74
CA MET A 1 12.33 7.00 31.56
C MET A 1 12.20 5.53 31.94
N SER A 2 11.33 4.78 31.27
CA SER A 2 11.36 3.32 31.31
C SER A 2 11.48 2.84 29.87
N ALA A 3 12.62 2.23 29.56
CA ALA A 3 12.86 1.59 28.28
C ALA A 3 12.05 0.29 28.28
N HIS A 4 10.90 0.30 27.62
CA HIS A 4 10.23 -0.95 27.28
C HIS A 4 11.05 -1.60 26.18
N ARG A 5 11.81 -2.62 26.58
CA ARG A 5 12.56 -3.50 25.69
C ARG A 5 11.57 -4.02 24.64
N ALA A 6 11.89 -3.85 23.36
CA ALA A 6 11.11 -4.42 22.27
C ALA A 6 11.17 -5.94 22.40
N GLU A 7 10.11 -6.52 22.95
CA GLU A 7 9.86 -7.94 22.77
C GLU A 7 9.57 -8.16 21.28
N ASP A 8 10.11 -9.23 20.70
CA ASP A 8 9.79 -9.70 19.36
C ASP A 8 8.31 -10.10 19.31
N ASN A 9 7.42 -9.12 19.29
CA ASN A 9 5.99 -9.32 19.12
C ASN A 9 5.76 -9.71 17.66
N GLN A 10 5.68 -11.01 17.41
CA GLN A 10 5.32 -11.55 16.11
C GLN A 10 3.86 -11.17 15.79
N VAL A 11 3.67 -10.18 14.92
CA VAL A 11 2.35 -9.72 14.49
C VAL A 11 1.92 -10.45 13.23
N ILE A 12 0.68 -10.94 13.22
CA ILE A 12 0.02 -11.44 12.01
C ILE A 12 -0.72 -10.28 11.35
N TYR A 13 -0.41 -10.03 10.08
CA TYR A 13 -1.05 -8.98 9.30
C TYR A 13 -2.16 -9.56 8.41
N PRO A 14 -3.35 -8.95 8.36
CA PRO A 14 -4.44 -9.41 7.50
C PRO A 14 -4.15 -9.08 6.04
N VAL A 15 -3.65 -10.07 5.29
CA VAL A 15 -3.33 -9.94 3.87
C VAL A 15 -4.29 -10.78 3.04
N VAL A 16 -4.87 -10.18 2.01
CA VAL A 16 -5.77 -10.85 1.07
C VAL A 16 -5.20 -10.84 -0.34
N VAL A 17 -5.59 -11.81 -1.15
CA VAL A 17 -5.25 -11.88 -2.58
C VAL A 17 -6.39 -11.27 -3.39
N ILE A 18 -6.06 -10.29 -4.22
CA ILE A 18 -7.00 -9.56 -5.07
C ILE A 18 -6.46 -9.43 -6.49
N LYS A 19 -7.31 -8.93 -7.40
CA LYS A 19 -6.88 -8.48 -8.73
C LYS A 19 -7.09 -6.97 -8.83
N VAL A 20 -6.05 -6.22 -9.18
CA VAL A 20 -6.11 -4.79 -9.46
C VAL A 20 -5.99 -4.61 -10.97
N ASP A 21 -7.05 -4.16 -11.62
CA ASP A 21 -7.15 -4.06 -13.09
C ASP A 21 -6.67 -5.31 -13.83
N GLY A 22 -6.92 -6.49 -13.26
CA GLY A 22 -6.51 -7.78 -13.81
C GLY A 22 -5.15 -8.31 -13.32
N ILE A 23 -4.32 -7.50 -12.65
CA ILE A 23 -3.05 -7.95 -12.05
C ILE A 23 -3.33 -8.56 -10.67
N LYS A 24 -2.98 -9.84 -10.48
CA LYS A 24 -3.08 -10.51 -9.18
C LYS A 24 -2.01 -10.00 -8.23
N THR A 25 -2.41 -9.51 -7.06
CA THR A 25 -1.50 -9.01 -6.01
C THR A 25 -2.01 -9.38 -4.61
N GLN A 26 -1.14 -9.20 -3.63
CA GLN A 26 -1.50 -9.20 -2.21
C GLN A 26 -1.77 -7.78 -1.76
N ALA A 27 -2.74 -7.61 -0.86
CA ALA A 27 -3.08 -6.32 -0.25
C ALA A 27 -3.23 -6.49 1.26
N LEU A 28 -2.60 -5.59 2.01
CA LEU A 28 -2.81 -5.46 3.44
C LEU A 28 -4.16 -4.77 3.74
N LEU A 29 -4.96 -5.33 4.64
CA LEU A 29 -6.15 -4.66 5.16
C LEU A 29 -5.75 -3.73 6.32
N ASP A 30 -5.51 -2.46 6.00
CA ASP A 30 -5.10 -1.43 6.96
C ASP A 30 -6.26 -0.47 7.27
N THR A 31 -7.03 -0.75 8.33
CA THR A 31 -8.14 0.12 8.77
C THR A 31 -7.68 1.45 9.36
N GLY A 32 -6.38 1.60 9.66
CA GLY A 32 -5.79 2.86 10.09
C GLY A 32 -5.59 3.84 8.94
N SER A 33 -5.82 3.40 7.70
CA SER A 33 -5.64 4.22 6.53
C SER A 33 -6.93 4.79 5.97
N GLY A 34 -6.93 6.10 5.68
CA GLY A 34 -8.01 6.77 4.95
C GLY A 34 -7.94 6.58 3.42
N SER A 35 -7.03 5.78 2.89
CA SER A 35 -6.85 5.60 1.43
C SER A 35 -6.31 4.22 1.08
N CYS A 36 -6.52 3.78 -0.15
CA CYS A 36 -5.82 2.61 -0.69
C CYS A 36 -4.44 3.04 -1.20
N TYR A 37 -3.38 2.32 -0.80
CA TYR A 37 -2.02 2.56 -1.28
C TYR A 37 -1.56 1.43 -2.19
N ALA A 38 -0.72 1.78 -3.17
CA ALA A 38 -0.12 0.83 -4.08
C ALA A 38 1.38 1.09 -4.20
N SER A 39 2.16 0.02 -4.26
CA SER A 39 3.60 0.10 -4.51
C SER A 39 3.88 0.69 -5.90
N ALA A 40 5.01 1.38 -6.04
CA ALA A 40 5.46 1.87 -7.34
C ALA A 40 5.54 0.74 -8.39
N LYS A 41 5.97 -0.45 -7.99
CA LYS A 41 6.04 -1.65 -8.86
C LYS A 41 4.68 -2.05 -9.43
N LEU A 42 3.63 -2.03 -8.61
CA LEU A 42 2.27 -2.32 -9.09
C LEU A 42 1.80 -1.24 -10.07
N ILE A 43 2.01 0.04 -9.75
CA ILE A 43 1.64 1.15 -10.63
C ILE A 43 2.37 1.08 -11.98
N ASP A 44 3.67 0.79 -11.96
CA ASP A 44 4.47 0.67 -13.18
C ASP A 44 3.99 -0.53 -14.03
N ALA A 45 3.61 -1.64 -13.39
CA ALA A 45 3.04 -2.81 -14.08
C ALA A 45 1.65 -2.53 -14.67
N LEU A 46 0.87 -1.66 -14.05
CA LEU A 46 -0.43 -1.20 -14.57
C LEU A 46 -0.27 -0.28 -15.78
N ASN A 47 0.89 0.35 -15.98
CA ASN A 47 1.21 1.26 -17.08
C ASN A 47 0.15 2.36 -17.26
N LYS A 48 -0.32 2.93 -16.14
CA LYS A 48 -1.32 4.01 -16.10
C LYS A 48 -0.66 5.36 -15.86
N LYS A 49 -1.36 6.44 -16.25
CA LYS A 49 -1.02 7.81 -15.85
C LYS A 49 -1.85 8.21 -14.62
N PRO A 50 -1.29 9.02 -13.69
CA PRO A 50 -2.07 9.51 -12.57
C PRO A 50 -3.17 10.45 -13.06
N LYS A 51 -4.34 10.39 -12.41
CA LYS A 51 -5.44 11.34 -12.66
C LYS A 51 -5.25 12.65 -11.89
N GLU A 52 -4.54 12.57 -10.77
CA GLU A 52 -4.34 13.69 -9.86
C GLU A 52 -3.02 13.50 -9.11
N ILE A 53 -2.41 14.62 -8.72
CA ILE A 53 -1.22 14.65 -7.87
C ILE A 53 -1.47 15.68 -6.77
N GLN A 54 -1.39 15.25 -5.51
CA GLN A 54 -1.66 16.12 -4.36
C GLN A 54 -0.71 15.85 -3.19
N THR A 55 -0.47 16.85 -2.34
CA THR A 55 0.27 16.69 -1.09
C THR A 55 -0.71 16.35 0.02
N LYS A 56 -0.55 15.18 0.66
CA LYS A 56 -1.40 14.76 1.79
C LYS A 56 -0.59 14.07 2.88
N ARG A 57 -1.12 14.12 4.10
CA ARG A 57 -0.68 13.25 5.20
C ARG A 57 -1.22 11.85 4.93
N ILE A 58 -0.32 10.88 4.76
CA ILE A 58 -0.66 9.46 4.64
C ILE A 58 -0.47 8.81 6.00
N GLU A 59 -1.49 8.06 6.43
CA GLU A 59 -1.47 7.25 7.65
C GLU A 59 -1.47 5.78 7.25
N MET A 60 -0.51 5.03 7.79
CA MET A 60 -0.30 3.61 7.54
C MET A 60 0.02 2.91 8.86
N ILE A 61 -0.16 1.59 8.90
CA ILE A 61 0.16 0.75 10.07
C ILE A 61 1.60 0.91 10.57
N LEU A 62 2.54 1.30 9.69
CA LEU A 62 3.96 1.51 10.00
C LEU A 62 4.31 2.97 10.35
N GLY A 63 3.32 3.86 10.42
CA GLY A 63 3.48 5.27 10.73
C GLY A 63 2.83 6.21 9.71
N SER A 64 2.96 7.51 9.95
CA SER A 64 2.41 8.54 9.06
C SER A 64 3.52 9.40 8.44
N THR A 65 3.31 9.85 7.20
CA THR A 65 4.21 10.83 6.55
C THR A 65 3.40 11.82 5.72
N THR A 66 3.88 13.05 5.54
CA THR A 66 3.27 14.00 4.60
C THR A 66 4.11 14.03 3.35
N THR A 67 3.53 13.64 2.22
CA THR A 67 4.26 13.54 0.95
C THR A 67 3.36 13.90 -0.23
N ARG A 68 4.00 14.13 -1.38
CA ARG A 68 3.33 14.28 -2.67
C ARG A 68 2.95 12.88 -3.17
N VAL A 69 1.67 12.68 -3.43
CA VAL A 69 1.08 11.40 -3.80
C VAL A 69 0.44 11.51 -5.17
N GLU A 70 0.74 10.55 -6.03
CA GLU A 70 0.09 10.36 -7.32
C GLU A 70 -1.12 9.43 -7.15
N ILE A 71 -2.27 9.81 -7.70
CA ILE A 71 -3.53 9.08 -7.56
C ILE A 71 -3.93 8.45 -8.89
N TYR A 72 -4.29 7.17 -8.85
CA TYR A 72 -4.64 6.36 -10.01
C TYR A 72 -6.02 5.71 -9.82
N PRO A 73 -6.97 5.87 -10.76
CA PRO A 73 -8.22 5.11 -10.72
C PRO A 73 -7.95 3.64 -11.07
N ALA A 74 -8.54 2.72 -10.32
CA ALA A 74 -8.40 1.29 -10.53
C ALA A 74 -9.66 0.52 -10.14
N THR A 75 -9.83 -0.66 -10.73
CA THR A 75 -10.85 -1.62 -10.34
C THR A 75 -10.21 -2.74 -9.53
N ILE A 76 -10.67 -2.95 -8.30
CA ILE A 76 -10.35 -4.15 -7.52
C ILE A 76 -11.38 -5.23 -7.82
N LYS A 77 -10.92 -6.46 -8.01
CA LYS A 77 -11.75 -7.66 -8.03
C LYS A 77 -11.31 -8.65 -6.97
N GLY A 78 -12.29 -9.38 -6.43
CA GLY A 78 -12.03 -10.59 -5.63
C GLY A 78 -11.19 -11.59 -6.43
N ALA A 79 -10.45 -12.46 -5.75
CA ALA A 79 -9.62 -13.48 -6.42
C ALA A 79 -10.44 -14.37 -7.36
N ASP A 80 -11.67 -14.71 -6.94
CA ASP A 80 -12.69 -15.45 -7.69
C ASP A 80 -13.37 -14.63 -8.79
N GLY A 81 -13.21 -13.30 -8.79
CA GLY A 81 -13.81 -12.37 -9.73
C GLY A 81 -15.28 -12.03 -9.46
N GLN A 82 -15.89 -12.54 -8.39
CA GLN A 82 -17.30 -12.32 -8.08
C GLN A 82 -17.57 -10.94 -7.46
N PHE A 83 -16.57 -10.39 -6.77
CA PHE A 83 -16.62 -9.06 -6.21
C PHE A 83 -15.87 -8.06 -7.11
N THR A 84 -16.40 -6.84 -7.25
CA THR A 84 -15.77 -5.74 -7.99
C THR A 84 -16.02 -4.41 -7.28
N MET A 85 -15.00 -3.55 -7.22
CA MET A 85 -15.07 -2.21 -6.63
C MET A 85 -14.16 -1.23 -7.38
N GLU A 86 -14.63 -0.02 -7.64
CA GLU A 86 -13.79 1.09 -8.09
C GLU A 86 -13.09 1.75 -6.90
N VAL A 87 -11.79 2.01 -7.05
CA VAL A 87 -10.96 2.62 -6.01
C VAL A 87 -10.00 3.64 -6.59
N GLU A 88 -9.44 4.45 -5.69
CA GLU A 88 -8.32 5.32 -5.97
C GLU A 88 -7.07 4.80 -5.27
N LEU A 89 -6.05 4.49 -6.06
CA LEU A 89 -4.75 4.05 -5.56
C LEU A 89 -3.82 5.23 -5.42
N SER A 90 -3.30 5.41 -4.21
CA SER A 90 -2.25 6.35 -3.89
C SER A 90 -0.89 5.67 -4.04
N LYS A 91 -0.07 6.10 -4.99
CA LYS A 91 1.28 5.54 -5.18
C LYS A 91 2.16 5.90 -4.00
N VAL A 92 2.78 4.90 -3.38
CA VAL A 92 3.80 5.09 -2.35
C VAL A 92 5.17 4.70 -2.87
N HIS A 93 6.15 5.55 -2.59
CA HIS A 93 7.57 5.26 -2.81
C HIS A 93 8.17 4.69 -1.54
N LYS A 94 9.15 3.77 -1.68
CA LYS A 94 9.93 3.29 -0.55
C LYS A 94 10.57 4.50 0.14
N PRO A 95 10.43 4.68 1.47
CA PRO A 95 11.24 5.67 2.18
C PRO A 95 12.72 5.33 1.95
N ALA A 96 13.49 6.30 1.47
CA ALA A 96 14.94 6.15 1.33
C ALA A 96 15.51 5.80 2.71
N THR A 97 15.89 4.53 2.86
CA THR A 97 16.48 3.98 4.08
C THR A 97 17.90 3.60 3.72
N SER A 98 18.85 3.99 4.55
CA SER A 98 20.30 3.86 4.32
C SER A 98 20.82 2.42 4.25
N ASP A 99 19.97 1.42 4.51
CA ASP A 99 20.45 0.06 4.79
C ASP A 99 19.88 -0.93 3.77
N GLY A 100 20.78 -1.42 2.92
CA GLY A 100 20.51 -2.16 1.68
C GLY A 100 20.08 -3.63 1.83
N ASN A 101 19.23 -3.99 2.80
CA ASN A 101 18.69 -5.34 2.83
C ASN A 101 17.33 -5.44 3.53
N THR A 102 16.24 -5.32 2.78
CA THR A 102 14.97 -5.96 3.16
C THR A 102 14.15 -6.26 1.91
N SER A 103 13.92 -7.56 1.71
CA SER A 103 12.99 -8.15 0.75
C SER A 103 11.66 -7.37 0.68
N GLU A 104 11.17 -7.16 -0.54
CA GLU A 104 9.87 -6.55 -0.88
C GLU A 104 8.74 -7.05 0.04
N ARG A 105 8.54 -6.39 1.18
CA ARG A 105 7.29 -6.51 1.92
C ARG A 105 6.30 -5.62 1.17
N HIS A 106 5.63 -6.24 0.21
CA HIS A 106 4.43 -5.71 -0.40
C HIS A 106 3.47 -5.39 0.77
N ILE A 107 3.31 -4.09 1.01
CA ILE A 107 2.13 -3.55 1.66
C ILE A 107 1.12 -3.32 0.53
#